data_AF-A0A3G9IZ46-F1
#
_entry.id   AF-A0A3G9IZ46-F1
#
_cell.length_a   1.000
_cell.length_b   1.000
_cell.length_c   1.000
_cell.angle_alpha   90.00
_cell.angle_beta   90.00
_cell.angle_gamma   90.00
#
_symmetry.space_group_name_H-M   'P 1'
#
loop_
_entity.id
_entity.type
_entity.pdbx_description
1 polymer ?
#
loop_
_entity_poly.entity_id
_entity_poly.type
_entity_poly.pdbx_seq_one_letter_code
_entity_poly.pdbx_strand_id
1 'polypeptide(L)'
;MKNKTSLSTAALTIALTSMLAVTGCGNGNNTGNADKAAANKTNNAADAGNSANTGTKNAAPAEPVLKDGDITILYHTSKEQYDENKKSNPAAYDAVWETIPQFEKAFGGKVNVVAVPWGDQKSTLISMVNAGDQVDIAQANDQNFPVYPLKKIVQPIDQYVDMTDPLWNSAVSKTFTFGGKPYAVGTSAAPIVIYYNKSLFTNNGVKTPSEYYKEGNWTWDSFRDVAKQLTADTDGDGKNDQFGFGWWDGGYPLFVGSNGKTLLSYNDDGTITTNYDSENVKEAMQFAQDALLKDKYIDKAKEGDSFIGEFKNGKLAMTAEYGLSGFTVFKSDYELDFVPVPTGPKGTTDAGPGGLSGWAIPTASKNPQGAAEFIKMMSENESKVATDANVKNYGQEKVDLINKLAGNILFTPIGVEKYFDANGVVLQGIKDGSPVGTFAVNGKNMLEEGIKITLTQ
;
A
#
# COMPACT_ATOMS: atom_id res chain seq x y z
N MET A 1 41.58 16.72 -33.73
CA MET A 1 42.39 15.84 -32.85
C MET A 1 42.04 16.22 -31.41
N LYS A 2 41.55 15.41 -30.46
CA LYS A 2 41.12 14.00 -30.28
C LYS A 2 40.05 14.06 -29.15
N ASN A 3 38.79 13.69 -29.39
CA ASN A 3 38.09 12.48 -28.90
C ASN A 3 38.41 11.92 -27.49
N LYS A 4 37.40 11.87 -26.60
CA LYS A 4 36.66 10.67 -26.08
C LYS A 4 35.92 11.04 -24.76
N THR A 5 34.59 11.20 -24.72
CA THR A 5 33.52 10.20 -24.44
C THR A 5 33.76 9.21 -23.30
N SER A 6 32.99 9.33 -22.21
CA SER A 6 32.23 8.22 -21.59
C SER A 6 31.12 8.76 -20.68
N LEU A 7 29.86 8.74 -21.16
CA LEU A 7 28.69 8.66 -20.29
C LEU A 7 28.50 7.17 -19.97
N SER A 8 28.47 6.82 -18.69
CA SER A 8 28.09 5.49 -18.22
C SER A 8 26.62 5.51 -17.82
N THR A 9 25.78 5.05 -18.73
CA THR A 9 24.37 4.71 -18.51
C THR A 9 24.31 3.45 -17.63
N ALA A 10 23.73 3.55 -16.42
CA ALA A 10 23.44 2.38 -15.60
C ALA A 10 22.12 1.76 -16.07
N ALA A 11 22.21 0.62 -16.74
CA ALA A 11 21.08 -0.17 -17.22
C ALA A 11 20.53 -1.03 -16.07
N LEU A 12 19.27 -0.81 -15.70
CA LEU A 12 18.52 -1.70 -14.82
C LEU A 12 18.06 -2.92 -15.64
N THR A 13 18.54 -4.11 -15.31
CA THR A 13 18.18 -5.36 -16.00
C THR A 13 17.20 -6.13 -15.11
N ILE A 14 15.96 -6.32 -15.55
CA ILE A 14 14.95 -7.13 -14.85
C ILE A 14 14.74 -8.43 -15.65
N ALA A 15 14.88 -9.55 -14.95
CA ALA A 15 14.81 -10.89 -15.50
C ALA A 15 13.36 -11.31 -15.79
N LEU A 16 13.11 -11.71 -17.05
CA LEU A 16 11.95 -12.51 -17.43
C LEU A 16 12.12 -13.94 -16.95
N THR A 17 11.08 -14.58 -16.42
CA THR A 17 11.00 -16.05 -16.49
C THR A 17 9.56 -16.54 -16.62
N SER A 18 9.34 -17.27 -17.72
CA SER A 18 8.12 -17.94 -18.14
C SER A 18 7.95 -19.28 -17.43
N MET A 19 6.77 -19.52 -16.82
CA MET A 19 6.40 -20.84 -16.27
C MET A 19 5.61 -21.65 -17.30
N LEU A 20 6.15 -22.83 -17.64
CA LEU A 20 5.44 -23.92 -18.32
C LEU A 20 4.85 -24.85 -17.26
N ALA A 21 3.53 -25.02 -17.30
CA ALA A 21 2.80 -25.96 -16.46
C ALA A 21 2.86 -27.38 -17.04
N VAL A 22 3.12 -28.38 -16.19
CA VAL A 22 2.81 -29.79 -16.46
C VAL A 22 1.88 -30.28 -15.36
N THR A 23 0.70 -30.72 -15.79
CA THR A 23 -0.36 -31.33 -14.99
C THR A 23 0.00 -32.77 -14.61
N GLY A 24 -0.27 -33.14 -13.35
CA GLY A 24 -0.23 -34.52 -12.87
C GLY A 24 -1.40 -34.79 -11.93
N CYS A 25 -2.38 -35.54 -12.41
CA CYS A 25 -3.56 -35.98 -11.68
C CYS A 25 -3.22 -37.01 -10.60
N GLY A 26 -3.90 -36.96 -9.45
CA GLY A 26 -3.87 -37.98 -8.43
C GLY A 26 -5.13 -37.94 -7.56
N ASN A 27 -6.12 -38.75 -7.93
CA ASN A 27 -7.44 -38.87 -7.32
C ASN A 27 -7.39 -39.83 -6.11
N GLY A 28 -8.10 -39.54 -5.02
CA GLY A 28 -8.18 -40.43 -3.86
C GLY A 28 -9.23 -40.01 -2.82
N ASN A 29 -10.47 -40.46 -3.03
CA ASN A 29 -11.58 -40.43 -2.07
C ASN A 29 -11.22 -41.09 -0.73
N ASN A 30 -11.60 -40.50 0.41
CA ASN A 30 -12.57 -41.17 1.30
C ASN A 30 -13.22 -40.25 2.34
N THR A 31 -14.49 -40.57 2.58
CA THR A 31 -15.52 -39.94 3.41
C THR A 31 -15.33 -40.13 4.92
N GLY A 32 -15.85 -39.20 5.74
CA GLY A 32 -16.11 -39.42 7.17
C GLY A 32 -16.75 -38.21 7.85
N ASN A 33 -18.02 -38.34 8.23
CA ASN A 33 -18.97 -37.30 8.60
C ASN A 33 -19.07 -37.05 10.13
N ALA A 34 -19.69 -35.92 10.49
CA ALA A 34 -20.50 -35.63 11.68
C ALA A 34 -19.85 -35.01 12.95
N ASP A 35 -20.12 -33.71 13.11
CA ASP A 35 -20.87 -33.06 14.19
C ASP A 35 -20.65 -33.46 15.67
N LYS A 36 -20.34 -32.48 16.52
CA LYS A 36 -21.35 -31.78 17.34
C LYS A 36 -20.78 -30.68 18.23
N ALA A 37 -21.53 -29.59 18.26
CA ALA A 37 -21.43 -28.44 19.15
C ALA A 37 -22.04 -28.69 20.55
N ALA A 38 -21.58 -27.92 21.53
CA ALA A 38 -22.33 -27.33 22.66
C ALA A 38 -21.33 -26.45 23.44
N ALA A 39 -21.41 -25.12 23.58
CA ALA A 39 -22.49 -24.20 24.00
C ALA A 39 -22.95 -24.38 25.46
N ASN A 40 -22.46 -23.50 26.34
CA ASN A 40 -23.16 -22.94 27.51
C ASN A 40 -22.39 -21.64 27.91
N LYS A 41 -22.90 -20.42 27.73
CA LYS A 41 -23.86 -19.66 28.59
C LYS A 41 -23.59 -19.86 30.09
N THR A 42 -23.55 -18.89 30.99
CA THR A 42 -23.72 -17.42 31.08
C THR A 42 -23.50 -17.12 32.58
N ASN A 43 -22.99 -15.95 32.98
CA ASN A 43 -23.68 -15.03 33.92
C ASN A 43 -22.78 -13.91 34.46
N ASN A 44 -23.39 -12.72 34.44
CA ASN A 44 -23.04 -11.47 35.10
C ASN A 44 -22.84 -11.64 36.61
N ALA A 45 -21.97 -10.83 37.21
CA ALA A 45 -22.38 -9.65 37.99
C ALA A 45 -21.19 -9.04 38.72
N ALA A 46 -21.21 -7.71 38.78
CA ALA A 46 -20.28 -6.85 39.49
C ALA A 46 -20.29 -7.06 41.01
N ASP A 47 -19.14 -6.89 41.64
CA ASP A 47 -19.07 -6.38 43.01
C ASP A 47 -17.88 -5.42 43.15
N ALA A 48 -18.19 -4.26 43.74
CA ALA A 48 -17.29 -3.16 43.98
C ALA A 48 -16.75 -3.27 45.41
N GLY A 49 -15.50 -3.70 45.54
CA GLY A 49 -14.79 -3.78 46.82
C GLY A 49 -13.55 -2.92 46.83
N ASN A 50 -13.68 -1.70 47.37
CA ASN A 50 -12.58 -0.80 47.67
C ASN A 50 -11.67 -1.42 48.75
N SER A 51 -10.42 -1.73 48.42
CA SER A 51 -9.38 -1.99 49.41
C SER A 51 -8.11 -1.26 49.00
N ALA A 52 -7.77 -0.24 49.79
CA ALA A 52 -6.52 0.47 49.73
C ALA A 52 -5.38 -0.53 50.02
N ASN A 53 -4.46 -0.69 49.08
CA ASN A 53 -3.19 -1.36 49.33
C ASN A 53 -2.03 -0.50 48.84
N THR A 54 -1.02 -0.44 49.68
CA THR A 54 0.14 0.43 49.65
C THR A 54 0.97 0.24 48.38
N GLY A 55 1.22 1.35 47.67
CA GLY A 55 2.00 1.35 46.44
C GLY A 55 3.47 1.02 46.67
N THR A 56 3.82 -0.25 46.54
CA THR A 56 5.16 -0.67 46.13
C THR A 56 5.36 -0.24 44.68
N LYS A 57 6.41 0.53 44.40
CA LYS A 57 6.89 0.77 43.02
C LYS A 57 7.11 -0.60 42.37
N ASN A 58 6.21 -0.97 41.46
CA ASN A 58 6.46 -2.11 40.57
C ASN A 58 7.69 -1.77 39.73
N ALA A 59 8.76 -2.54 39.93
CA ALA A 59 9.83 -2.62 38.96
C ALA A 59 9.22 -3.02 37.61
N ALA A 60 9.65 -2.38 36.54
CA ALA A 60 9.27 -2.79 35.19
C ALA A 60 9.55 -4.31 35.03
N PRO A 61 8.65 -5.07 34.40
CA PRO A 61 8.92 -6.48 34.12
C PRO A 61 10.25 -6.58 33.36
N ALA A 62 11.09 -7.52 33.77
CA ALA A 62 12.37 -7.76 33.10
C ALA A 62 12.09 -8.08 31.62
N GLU A 63 12.78 -7.37 30.73
CA GLU A 63 12.69 -7.58 29.29
C GLU A 63 12.95 -9.06 28.94
N PRO A 64 12.17 -9.65 28.02
CA PRO A 64 12.31 -11.07 27.67
C PRO A 64 13.68 -11.35 27.06
N VAL A 65 14.56 -12.03 27.80
CA VAL A 65 15.86 -12.47 27.28
C VAL A 65 15.65 -13.59 26.25
N LEU A 66 16.16 -13.39 25.02
CA LEU A 66 16.06 -14.35 23.91
C LEU A 66 16.94 -15.56 24.20
N LYS A 67 16.39 -16.58 24.87
CA LYS A 67 17.18 -17.71 25.38
C LYS A 67 17.87 -18.55 24.30
N ASP A 68 17.41 -18.54 23.05
CA ASP A 68 18.01 -19.25 21.91
C ASP A 68 17.83 -18.46 20.57
N GLY A 69 17.57 -17.14 20.67
CA GLY A 69 16.64 -16.44 19.77
C GLY A 69 17.24 -15.52 18.72
N ASP A 70 17.72 -16.10 17.63
CA ASP A 70 17.80 -15.36 16.37
C ASP A 70 16.38 -15.16 15.82
N ILE A 71 16.13 -14.01 15.20
CA ILE A 71 14.90 -13.75 14.46
C ILE A 71 15.23 -13.56 12.98
N THR A 72 14.37 -14.05 12.09
CA THR A 72 14.49 -13.85 10.65
C THR A 72 13.35 -12.98 10.14
N ILE A 73 13.71 -11.92 9.41
CA ILE A 73 12.77 -10.95 8.84
C ILE A 73 12.78 -11.11 7.32
N LEU A 74 11.62 -11.38 6.73
CA LEU A 74 11.45 -11.22 5.28
C LEU A 74 11.12 -9.75 5.00
N TYR A 75 11.98 -9.08 4.23
CA TYR A 75 11.89 -7.63 4.05
C TYR A 75 12.27 -7.18 2.63
N HIS A 76 11.81 -6.01 2.20
CA HIS A 76 11.99 -5.58 0.82
C HIS A 76 13.31 -4.86 0.53
N THR A 77 13.96 -4.33 1.57
CA THR A 77 15.20 -3.53 1.42
C THR A 77 16.40 -4.31 1.95
N SER A 78 17.39 -4.56 1.09
CA SER A 78 18.66 -5.18 1.49
C SER A 78 19.56 -4.22 2.27
N LYS A 79 20.60 -4.76 2.93
CA LYS A 79 21.57 -3.92 3.66
C LYS A 79 22.35 -3.02 2.71
N GLU A 80 22.72 -3.55 1.56
CA GLU A 80 23.44 -2.82 0.52
C GLU A 80 22.60 -1.66 0.00
N GLN A 81 21.33 -1.91 -0.32
CA GLN A 81 20.41 -0.88 -0.77
C GLN A 81 20.21 0.21 0.30
N TYR A 82 20.09 -0.20 1.56
CA TYR A 82 20.00 0.75 2.67
C TYR A 82 21.25 1.64 2.79
N ASP A 83 22.43 1.04 2.68
CA ASP A 83 23.70 1.79 2.74
C ASP A 83 23.87 2.74 1.56
N GLU A 84 23.41 2.36 0.37
CA GLU A 84 23.35 3.25 -0.80
C GLU A 84 22.39 4.42 -0.58
N ASN A 85 21.21 4.16 -0.01
CA ASN A 85 20.25 5.20 0.34
C ASN A 85 20.85 6.21 1.34
N LYS A 86 21.56 5.74 2.37
CA LYS A 86 22.26 6.60 3.34
C LYS A 86 23.40 7.40 2.74
N LYS A 87 24.17 6.81 1.81
CA LYS A 87 25.23 7.54 1.09
C LYS A 87 24.65 8.67 0.24
N SER A 88 23.54 8.41 -0.43
CA SER A 88 22.84 9.37 -1.30
C SER A 88 22.09 10.44 -0.50
N ASN A 89 21.52 10.06 0.64
CA ASN A 89 20.80 10.93 1.55
C ASN A 89 21.15 10.54 3.00
N PRO A 90 22.04 11.29 3.69
CA PRO A 90 22.40 11.00 5.08
C PRO A 90 21.21 10.97 6.05
N ALA A 91 20.09 11.61 5.70
CA ALA A 91 18.85 11.59 6.47
C ALA A 91 17.91 10.42 6.11
N ALA A 92 18.26 9.55 5.16
CA ALA A 92 17.50 8.33 4.88
C ALA A 92 17.36 7.50 6.15
N TYR A 93 16.22 6.86 6.35
CA TYR A 93 15.93 6.09 7.55
C TYR A 93 15.15 4.84 7.14
N ASP A 94 15.57 3.69 7.65
CA ASP A 94 14.86 2.42 7.49
C ASP A 94 14.66 1.81 8.88
N ALA A 95 13.39 1.61 9.25
CA ALA A 95 13.04 1.21 10.60
C ALA A 95 13.59 -0.18 10.97
N VAL A 96 13.63 -1.12 10.02
CA VAL A 96 14.19 -2.46 10.25
C VAL A 96 15.69 -2.33 10.51
N TRP A 97 16.43 -1.73 9.57
CA TRP A 97 17.89 -1.68 9.66
C TRP A 97 18.42 -0.83 10.84
N GLU A 98 17.71 0.24 11.22
CA GLU A 98 18.08 1.08 12.37
C GLU A 98 17.72 0.43 13.71
N THR A 99 16.76 -0.51 13.73
CA THR A 99 16.32 -1.18 14.97
C THR A 99 17.18 -2.40 15.29
N ILE A 100 17.67 -3.13 14.28
CA ILE A 100 18.54 -4.32 14.44
C ILE A 100 19.62 -4.16 15.52
N PRO A 101 20.54 -3.17 15.45
CA PRO A 101 21.62 -3.06 16.43
C PRO A 101 21.13 -2.73 17.85
N GLN A 102 19.97 -2.06 17.96
CA GLN A 102 19.37 -1.73 19.26
C GLN A 102 18.75 -2.98 19.89
N PHE A 103 18.03 -3.76 19.09
CA PHE A 103 17.39 -5.00 19.52
C PHE A 103 18.41 -6.06 19.94
N GLU A 104 19.43 -6.31 19.11
CA GLU A 104 20.50 -7.28 19.44
C GLU A 104 21.22 -6.92 20.76
N LYS A 105 21.39 -5.62 21.01
CA LYS A 105 22.02 -5.13 22.25
C LYS A 105 21.12 -5.31 23.47
N ALA A 106 19.81 -5.08 23.34
CA ALA A 106 18.86 -5.16 24.44
C ALA A 106 18.51 -6.62 24.80
N PHE A 107 18.28 -7.46 23.79
CA PHE A 107 17.68 -8.77 23.98
C PHE A 107 18.63 -9.96 23.74
N GLY A 108 19.79 -9.73 23.14
CA GLY A 108 20.71 -10.78 22.67
C GLY A 108 20.29 -11.39 21.33
N GLY A 109 21.00 -12.42 20.86
CA GLY A 109 20.73 -13.08 19.56
C GLY A 109 21.16 -12.27 18.33
N LYS A 110 20.83 -12.79 17.14
CA LYS A 110 21.08 -12.16 15.83
C LYS A 110 19.78 -11.90 15.08
N VAL A 111 19.70 -10.76 14.41
CA VAL A 111 18.61 -10.47 13.47
C VAL A 111 19.08 -10.72 12.04
N ASN A 112 18.48 -11.71 11.39
CA ASN A 112 18.75 -12.05 9.99
C ASN A 112 17.68 -11.43 9.10
N VAL A 113 18.08 -10.81 7.98
CA VAL A 113 17.16 -10.25 7.00
C VAL A 113 17.27 -11.04 5.70
N VAL A 114 16.16 -11.61 5.26
CA VAL A 114 16.00 -12.17 3.92
C VAL A 114 15.39 -11.08 3.05
N ALA A 115 16.21 -10.45 2.21
CA ALA A 115 15.78 -9.36 1.35
C ALA A 115 15.28 -9.87 0.00
N VAL A 116 14.03 -9.54 -0.37
CA VAL A 116 13.47 -9.81 -1.72
C VAL A 116 12.69 -8.60 -2.22
N PRO A 117 12.62 -8.31 -3.53
CA PRO A 117 11.85 -7.19 -4.05
C PRO A 117 10.40 -7.17 -3.53
N TRP A 118 9.79 -5.98 -3.44
CA TRP A 118 8.44 -5.79 -2.90
C TRP A 118 7.41 -6.77 -3.50
N GLY A 119 7.43 -6.94 -4.82
CA GLY A 119 6.53 -7.86 -5.54
C GLY A 119 6.75 -9.35 -5.28
N ASP A 120 7.91 -9.74 -4.74
CA ASP A 120 8.30 -11.13 -4.50
C ASP A 120 8.07 -11.59 -3.05
N GLN A 121 7.66 -10.68 -2.17
CA GLN A 121 7.46 -10.94 -0.74
C GLN A 121 6.44 -12.08 -0.51
N LYS A 122 5.27 -12.00 -1.17
CA LYS A 122 4.17 -12.97 -0.99
C LYS A 122 4.58 -14.40 -1.33
N SER A 123 5.15 -14.59 -2.53
CA SER A 123 5.54 -15.91 -3.03
C SER A 123 6.70 -16.50 -2.21
N THR A 124 7.67 -15.66 -1.84
CA THR A 124 8.80 -16.07 -1.01
C THR A 124 8.35 -16.50 0.39
N LEU A 125 7.47 -15.73 1.05
CA LEU A 125 6.98 -16.09 2.38
C LEU A 125 6.24 -17.43 2.36
N ILE A 126 5.35 -17.63 1.38
CA ILE A 126 4.62 -18.89 1.22
C ILE A 126 5.60 -20.07 1.05
N SER A 127 6.65 -19.89 0.23
CA SER A 127 7.68 -20.91 0.03
C SER A 127 8.42 -21.25 1.32
N MET A 128 8.88 -20.24 2.07
CA MET A 128 9.60 -20.43 3.33
C MET A 128 8.72 -21.18 4.35
N VAL A 129 7.47 -20.77 4.51
CA VAL A 129 6.53 -21.42 5.44
C VAL A 129 6.28 -22.88 5.05
N ASN A 130 6.07 -23.16 3.77
CA ASN A 130 5.84 -24.53 3.29
C ASN A 130 7.09 -25.42 3.41
N ALA A 131 8.29 -24.84 3.31
CA ALA A 131 9.56 -25.55 3.49
C ALA A 131 9.91 -25.78 4.97
N GLY A 132 9.24 -25.07 5.89
CA GLY A 132 9.61 -25.05 7.32
C GLY A 132 10.85 -24.21 7.62
N ASP A 133 11.22 -23.31 6.70
CA ASP A 133 12.30 -22.35 6.89
C ASP A 133 11.87 -21.33 7.94
N GLN A 134 12.79 -20.96 8.83
CA GLN A 134 12.51 -19.98 9.86
C GLN A 134 12.25 -18.61 9.25
N VAL A 135 11.09 -18.04 9.55
CA VAL A 135 10.75 -16.65 9.26
C VAL A 135 9.82 -16.16 10.36
N ASP A 136 10.26 -15.13 11.08
CA ASP A 136 9.65 -14.68 12.32
C ASP A 136 8.84 -13.39 12.12
N ILE A 137 9.23 -12.56 11.14
CA ILE A 137 8.56 -11.31 10.82
C ILE A 137 8.39 -11.22 9.30
N ALA A 138 7.19 -10.82 8.87
CA ALA A 138 6.90 -10.50 7.47
C ALA A 138 6.02 -9.26 7.34
N GLN A 139 6.15 -8.54 6.23
CA GLN A 139 5.32 -7.37 5.95
C GLN A 139 3.86 -7.76 5.66
N ALA A 140 2.94 -7.07 6.33
CA ALA A 140 1.52 -7.09 6.04
C ALA A 140 1.16 -5.85 5.20
N ASN A 141 0.56 -6.07 4.04
CA ASN A 141 0.11 -5.00 3.14
C ASN A 141 -1.09 -5.49 2.31
N ASP A 142 -1.60 -4.62 1.45
CA ASP A 142 -2.67 -4.92 0.49
C ASP A 142 -2.38 -6.11 -0.42
N GLN A 143 -1.15 -6.30 -0.85
CA GLN A 143 -0.78 -7.37 -1.80
C GLN A 143 -0.75 -8.77 -1.18
N ASN A 144 -0.57 -8.83 0.13
CA ASN A 144 -0.35 -10.08 0.87
C ASN A 144 -1.62 -10.57 1.57
N PHE A 145 -2.48 -9.65 1.98
CA PHE A 145 -3.78 -9.97 2.53
C PHE A 145 -4.83 -10.05 1.41
N PRO A 146 -5.81 -10.95 1.50
CA PRO A 146 -6.17 -11.89 2.57
C PRO A 146 -5.42 -13.23 2.48
N VAL A 147 -4.52 -13.38 1.51
CA VAL A 147 -3.91 -14.68 1.19
C VAL A 147 -3.18 -15.26 2.40
N TYR A 148 -2.47 -14.41 3.14
CA TYR A 148 -1.73 -14.82 4.33
C TYR A 148 -2.59 -15.56 5.37
N PRO A 149 -3.69 -14.98 5.90
CA PRO A 149 -4.55 -15.69 6.84
C PRO A 149 -5.33 -16.84 6.19
N LEU A 150 -5.80 -16.71 4.95
CA LEU A 150 -6.55 -17.77 4.27
C LEU A 150 -5.71 -19.04 4.08
N LYS A 151 -4.43 -18.89 3.73
CA LYS A 151 -3.48 -19.99 3.53
C LYS A 151 -2.71 -20.38 4.79
N LYS A 152 -3.05 -19.83 5.95
CA LYS A 152 -2.38 -20.11 7.24
C LYS A 152 -0.87 -19.85 7.21
N ILE A 153 -0.45 -18.85 6.44
CA ILE A 153 0.95 -18.42 6.33
C ILE A 153 1.37 -17.63 7.56
N VAL A 154 0.43 -16.89 8.14
CA VAL A 154 0.63 -16.08 9.35
C VAL A 154 -0.33 -16.52 10.46
N GLN A 155 0.09 -16.31 11.70
CA GLN A 155 -0.70 -16.65 12.89
C GLN A 155 -1.36 -15.42 13.50
N PRO A 156 -2.47 -15.60 14.28
CA PRO A 156 -3.06 -14.49 15.03
C PRO A 156 -2.01 -13.82 15.91
N ILE A 157 -1.88 -12.50 15.77
CA ILE A 157 -0.80 -11.74 16.40
C ILE A 157 -1.14 -11.29 17.83
N ASP A 158 -2.43 -11.31 18.19
CA ASP A 158 -2.97 -10.97 19.51
C ASP A 158 -2.51 -11.91 20.63
N GLN A 159 -1.84 -13.01 20.30
CA GLN A 159 -1.18 -13.88 21.28
C GLN A 159 0.14 -13.30 21.80
N TYR A 160 0.76 -12.40 21.04
CA TYR A 160 2.10 -11.88 21.30
C TYR A 160 2.13 -10.36 21.49
N VAL A 161 1.10 -9.67 20.98
CA VAL A 161 1.00 -8.22 21.00
C VAL A 161 -0.34 -7.78 21.61
N ASP A 162 -0.28 -6.75 22.46
CA ASP A 162 -1.49 -6.04 22.90
C ASP A 162 -2.01 -5.16 21.76
N MET A 163 -3.10 -5.59 21.12
CA MET A 163 -3.74 -4.87 20.03
C MET A 163 -4.40 -3.55 20.46
N THR A 164 -4.50 -3.29 21.76
CA THR A 164 -5.04 -2.03 22.31
C THR A 164 -3.96 -0.98 22.56
N ASP A 165 -2.68 -1.34 22.41
CA ASP A 165 -1.56 -0.41 22.54
C ASP A 165 -1.73 0.72 21.49
N PRO A 166 -1.75 2.01 21.91
CA PRO A 166 -1.92 3.14 21.00
C PRO A 166 -0.78 3.32 20.00
N LEU A 167 0.30 2.55 20.14
CA LEU A 167 1.34 2.43 19.12
C LEU A 167 0.79 1.95 17.77
N TRP A 168 -0.24 1.10 17.79
CA TRP A 168 -0.82 0.54 16.57
C TRP A 168 -1.88 1.46 16.00
N ASN A 169 -1.87 1.62 14.67
CA ASN A 169 -2.98 2.24 13.99
C ASN A 169 -4.17 1.26 13.98
N SER A 170 -5.19 1.56 14.78
CA SER A 170 -6.36 0.68 14.96
C SER A 170 -7.20 0.53 13.70
N ALA A 171 -7.34 1.61 12.91
CA ALA A 171 -8.04 1.57 11.63
C ALA A 171 -7.31 0.64 10.65
N VAL A 172 -5.97 0.70 10.62
CA VAL A 172 -5.16 -0.19 9.78
C VAL A 172 -5.19 -1.63 10.29
N SER A 173 -4.99 -1.84 11.60
CA SER A 173 -4.99 -3.18 12.20
C SER A 173 -6.31 -3.91 11.94
N LYS A 174 -7.43 -3.18 11.94
CA LYS A 174 -8.74 -3.74 11.58
C LYS A 174 -8.76 -4.32 10.16
N THR A 175 -8.04 -3.74 9.21
CA THR A 175 -7.96 -4.24 7.83
C THR A 175 -7.19 -5.57 7.69
N PHE A 176 -6.38 -5.92 8.69
CA PHE A 176 -5.67 -7.19 8.78
C PHE A 176 -6.38 -8.20 9.69
N THR A 177 -7.65 -7.99 10.00
CA THR A 177 -8.50 -8.90 10.78
C THR A 177 -9.32 -9.80 9.87
N PHE A 178 -9.24 -11.12 10.08
CA PHE A 178 -9.95 -12.12 9.29
C PHE A 178 -10.63 -13.13 10.22
N GLY A 179 -11.91 -13.44 9.98
CA GLY A 179 -12.67 -14.35 10.84
C GLY A 179 -12.69 -13.92 12.32
N GLY A 180 -12.68 -12.61 12.59
CA GLY A 180 -12.66 -12.05 13.94
C GLY A 180 -11.31 -12.09 14.66
N LYS A 181 -10.22 -12.49 14.00
CA LYS A 181 -8.87 -12.52 14.59
C LYS A 181 -7.90 -11.56 13.87
N PRO A 182 -7.07 -10.80 14.58
CA PRO A 182 -6.05 -9.95 13.97
C PRO A 182 -4.83 -10.78 13.58
N TYR A 183 -4.37 -10.66 12.33
CA TYR A 183 -3.21 -11.41 11.82
C TYR A 183 -1.98 -10.52 11.57
N ALA A 184 -2.12 -9.20 11.76
CA ALA A 184 -1.03 -8.26 11.72
C ALA A 184 -1.37 -7.02 12.57
N VAL A 185 -0.32 -6.35 13.06
CA VAL A 185 -0.45 -4.99 13.59
C VAL A 185 -0.30 -4.00 12.45
N GLY A 186 -1.17 -3.00 12.41
CA GLY A 186 -1.08 -1.88 11.48
C GLY A 186 -0.16 -0.79 12.01
N THR A 187 0.84 -0.40 11.23
CA THR A 187 1.82 0.62 11.64
C THR A 187 1.75 1.87 10.80
N SER A 188 1.43 1.76 9.51
CA SER A 188 1.42 2.91 8.61
C SER A 188 0.25 2.90 7.63
N ALA A 189 -0.16 4.11 7.27
CA ALA A 189 -1.24 4.41 6.35
C ALA A 189 -0.75 5.54 5.44
N ALA A 190 -0.69 5.27 4.14
CA ALA A 190 -0.20 6.20 3.14
C ALA A 190 -1.34 6.54 2.17
N PRO A 191 -2.02 7.69 2.35
CA PRO A 191 -3.06 8.11 1.42
C PRO A 191 -2.43 8.49 0.08
N ILE A 192 -3.08 8.19 -1.04
CA ILE A 192 -2.63 8.71 -2.33
C ILE A 192 -3.13 10.15 -2.47
N VAL A 193 -2.23 11.06 -2.88
CA VAL A 193 -2.49 12.48 -3.10
C VAL A 193 -2.10 12.88 -4.53
N ILE A 194 -2.62 14.02 -5.00
CA ILE A 194 -2.21 14.61 -6.28
C ILE A 194 -1.10 15.61 -6.04
N TYR A 195 0.09 15.31 -6.55
CA TYR A 195 1.20 16.24 -6.66
C TYR A 195 1.06 17.08 -7.92
N TYR A 196 1.43 18.36 -7.84
CA TYR A 196 1.34 19.27 -8.99
C TYR A 196 2.54 20.22 -9.07
N ASN A 197 2.93 20.54 -10.31
CA ASN A 197 3.99 21.50 -10.62
C ASN A 197 3.44 22.94 -10.52
N LYS A 198 3.73 23.65 -9.42
CA LYS A 198 3.19 25.01 -9.19
C LYS A 198 3.61 26.00 -10.27
N SER A 199 4.83 25.88 -10.77
CA SER A 199 5.37 26.77 -11.79
C SER A 199 4.58 26.66 -13.09
N LEU A 200 4.17 25.44 -13.47
CA LEU A 200 3.42 25.25 -14.71
C LEU A 200 2.03 25.89 -14.65
N PHE A 201 1.32 25.76 -13.53
CA PHE A 201 0.05 26.46 -13.31
C PHE A 201 0.22 27.98 -13.36
N THR A 202 1.22 28.51 -12.65
CA THR A 202 1.51 29.95 -12.58
C THR A 202 1.84 30.52 -13.96
N ASN A 203 2.70 29.85 -14.73
CA ASN A 203 3.13 30.31 -16.05
C ASN A 203 2.00 30.34 -17.08
N ASN A 204 0.98 29.50 -16.91
CA ASN A 204 -0.19 29.44 -17.80
C ASN A 204 -1.39 30.25 -17.28
N GLY A 205 -1.28 30.92 -16.12
CA GLY A 205 -2.39 31.64 -15.50
C GLY A 205 -3.56 30.74 -15.11
N VAL A 206 -3.29 29.45 -14.85
CA VAL A 206 -4.30 28.45 -14.47
C VAL A 206 -4.36 28.37 -12.95
N LYS A 207 -5.57 28.37 -12.40
CA LYS A 207 -5.81 28.20 -10.98
C LYS A 207 -5.31 26.84 -10.49
N THR A 208 -4.58 26.83 -9.37
CA THR A 208 -3.93 25.65 -8.83
C THR A 208 -4.91 24.69 -8.14
N PRO A 209 -4.56 23.39 -8.02
CA PRO A 209 -5.35 22.42 -7.27
C PRO A 209 -5.59 22.84 -5.81
N SER A 210 -4.60 23.45 -5.16
CA SER A 210 -4.75 23.88 -3.75
C SER A 210 -5.70 25.05 -3.58
N GLU A 211 -5.82 25.95 -4.55
CA GLU A 211 -6.83 27.01 -4.54
C GLU A 211 -8.24 26.42 -4.70
N TYR A 212 -8.44 25.49 -5.63
CA TYR A 212 -9.72 24.77 -5.75
C TYR A 212 -10.07 24.00 -4.48
N TYR A 213 -9.09 23.33 -3.87
CA TYR A 213 -9.30 22.56 -2.65
C TYR A 213 -9.71 23.44 -1.47
N LYS A 214 -9.04 24.59 -1.28
CA LYS A 214 -9.38 25.56 -0.23
C LYS A 214 -10.79 26.14 -0.39
N GLU A 215 -11.29 26.21 -1.62
CA GLU A 215 -12.65 26.65 -1.92
C GLU A 215 -13.71 25.54 -1.81
N GLY A 216 -13.29 24.30 -1.55
CA GLY A 216 -14.19 23.14 -1.54
C GLY A 216 -14.66 22.70 -2.92
N ASN A 217 -13.97 23.13 -3.98
CA ASN A 217 -14.34 22.88 -5.38
C ASN A 217 -13.33 21.99 -6.12
N TRP A 218 -12.54 21.18 -5.40
CA TRP A 218 -11.60 20.21 -5.99
C TRP A 218 -12.30 18.88 -6.30
N THR A 219 -12.97 18.85 -7.44
CA THR A 219 -13.78 17.72 -7.94
C THR A 219 -13.19 17.18 -9.23
N TRP A 220 -13.73 16.06 -9.74
CA TRP A 220 -13.35 15.54 -11.05
C TRP A 220 -13.50 16.54 -12.18
N ASP A 221 -14.52 17.41 -12.13
CA ASP A 221 -14.76 18.43 -13.15
C ASP A 221 -13.65 19.50 -13.12
N SER A 222 -13.34 20.07 -11.96
CA SER A 222 -12.27 21.07 -11.87
C SER A 222 -10.89 20.47 -12.16
N PHE A 223 -10.64 19.23 -11.73
CA PHE A 223 -9.43 18.49 -12.10
C PHE A 223 -9.31 18.29 -13.60
N ARG A 224 -10.38 17.82 -14.27
CA ARG A 224 -10.44 17.64 -15.73
C ARG A 224 -10.20 18.96 -16.45
N ASP A 225 -10.82 20.04 -15.99
CA ASP A 225 -10.72 21.36 -16.62
C ASP A 225 -9.30 21.92 -16.55
N VAL A 226 -8.63 21.83 -15.40
CA VAL A 226 -7.24 22.30 -15.29
C VAL A 226 -6.26 21.38 -16.02
N ALA A 227 -6.49 20.06 -16.01
CA ALA A 227 -5.65 19.12 -16.75
C ALA A 227 -5.69 19.40 -18.26
N LYS A 228 -6.87 19.70 -18.81
CA LYS A 228 -7.03 20.08 -20.22
C LYS A 228 -6.30 21.38 -20.56
N GLN A 229 -6.40 22.39 -19.71
CA GLN A 229 -5.73 23.68 -19.92
C GLN A 229 -4.20 23.56 -19.91
N LEU A 230 -3.65 22.59 -19.19
CA LEU A 230 -2.21 22.35 -19.08
C LEU A 230 -1.69 21.26 -20.03
N THR A 231 -2.54 20.80 -20.94
CA THR A 231 -2.15 19.89 -22.01
C THR A 231 -1.88 20.70 -23.27
N ALA A 232 -0.66 20.64 -23.80
CA ALA A 232 -0.22 21.50 -24.89
C ALA A 232 0.80 20.82 -25.80
N ASP A 233 0.83 21.28 -27.04
CA ASP A 233 1.91 21.13 -27.99
C ASP A 233 2.82 22.36 -27.86
N THR A 234 3.99 22.18 -27.24
CA THR A 234 4.90 23.28 -26.92
C THR A 234 5.95 23.55 -28.01
N ASP A 235 6.13 22.63 -28.96
CA ASP A 235 7.08 22.76 -30.07
C ASP A 235 6.42 23.03 -31.45
N GLY A 236 5.10 22.89 -31.53
CA GLY A 236 4.29 23.19 -32.70
C GLY A 236 4.28 22.08 -33.76
N ASP A 237 4.66 20.84 -33.41
CA ASP A 237 4.67 19.70 -34.35
C ASP A 237 3.30 19.08 -34.62
N GLY A 238 2.26 19.57 -33.93
CA GLY A 238 0.88 19.10 -34.01
C GLY A 238 0.56 17.98 -33.01
N LYS A 239 1.46 17.67 -32.07
CA LYS A 239 1.26 16.67 -31.01
C LYS A 239 1.56 17.26 -29.65
N ASN A 240 0.75 16.90 -28.66
CA ASN A 240 1.02 17.31 -27.29
C ASN A 240 2.31 16.65 -26.79
N ASP A 241 3.20 17.47 -26.25
CA ASP A 241 4.45 17.07 -25.59
C ASP A 241 4.48 17.47 -24.10
N GLN A 242 3.44 18.17 -23.66
CA GLN A 242 3.11 18.46 -22.27
C GLN A 242 1.69 17.97 -21.96
N PHE A 243 1.51 17.33 -20.81
CA PHE A 243 0.23 16.73 -20.41
C PHE A 243 -0.25 17.23 -19.04
N GLY A 244 -1.57 17.33 -18.89
CA GLY A 244 -2.21 17.77 -17.66
C GLY A 244 -2.13 16.77 -16.52
N PHE A 245 -2.10 15.48 -16.80
CA PHE A 245 -2.00 14.45 -15.78
C PHE A 245 -1.40 13.15 -16.30
N GLY A 246 -0.76 12.41 -15.40
CA GLY A 246 -0.30 11.05 -15.62
C GLY A 246 -0.32 10.29 -14.30
N TRP A 247 -0.74 9.03 -14.33
CA TRP A 247 -0.70 8.16 -13.16
C TRP A 247 0.55 7.29 -13.23
N TRP A 248 1.43 7.36 -12.22
CA TRP A 248 2.56 6.43 -12.14
C TRP A 248 2.05 5.03 -11.79
N ASP A 249 1.46 4.90 -10.60
CA ASP A 249 0.84 3.70 -10.08
C ASP A 249 -0.67 3.91 -9.87
N GLY A 250 -1.42 2.83 -9.75
CA GLY A 250 -2.83 2.86 -9.36
C GLY A 250 -3.86 3.12 -10.47
N GLY A 251 -3.45 3.59 -11.66
CA GLY A 251 -4.28 3.63 -12.87
C GLY A 251 -5.71 4.17 -12.69
N TYR A 252 -6.69 3.55 -13.37
CA TYR A 252 -8.10 3.87 -13.14
C TYR A 252 -8.62 3.55 -11.72
N PRO A 253 -8.08 2.57 -10.94
CA PRO A 253 -8.43 2.38 -9.53
C PRO A 253 -8.27 3.64 -8.66
N LEU A 254 -7.36 4.57 -9.00
CA LEU A 254 -7.26 5.88 -8.35
C LEU A 254 -8.62 6.60 -8.33
N PHE A 255 -9.31 6.61 -9.47
CA PHE A 255 -10.63 7.24 -9.61
C PHE A 255 -11.74 6.38 -8.99
N VAL A 256 -11.59 5.06 -8.94
CA VAL A 256 -12.53 4.22 -8.19
C VAL A 256 -12.52 4.62 -6.71
N GLY A 257 -11.33 4.77 -6.13
CA GLY A 257 -11.10 5.24 -4.76
C GLY A 257 -11.69 6.63 -4.51
N SER A 258 -11.39 7.60 -5.37
CA SER A 258 -11.92 8.96 -5.20
C SER A 258 -13.42 9.09 -5.48
N ASN A 259 -14.05 8.06 -6.07
CA ASN A 259 -15.50 7.94 -6.20
C ASN A 259 -16.14 7.08 -5.11
N GLY A 260 -15.46 6.82 -3.98
CA GLY A 260 -16.06 6.20 -2.80
C GLY A 260 -16.15 4.68 -2.82
N LYS A 261 -15.41 4.00 -3.72
CA LYS A 261 -15.38 2.54 -3.80
C LYS A 261 -13.96 2.00 -3.94
N THR A 262 -13.85 0.69 -3.78
CA THR A 262 -12.70 -0.12 -4.17
C THR A 262 -13.19 -1.17 -5.17
N LEU A 263 -12.30 -1.92 -5.84
CA LEU A 263 -12.71 -2.89 -6.87
C LEU A 263 -13.33 -4.18 -6.31
N LEU A 264 -13.06 -4.49 -5.05
CA LEU A 264 -13.63 -5.63 -4.34
C LEU A 264 -13.93 -5.24 -2.89
N SER A 265 -14.68 -6.08 -2.19
CA SER A 265 -15.05 -5.87 -0.79
C SER A 265 -14.74 -7.13 0.00
N TYR A 266 -14.21 -6.93 1.21
CA TYR A 266 -14.12 -7.96 2.24
C TYR A 266 -15.30 -7.78 3.17
N ASN A 267 -16.14 -8.81 3.24
CA ASN A 267 -17.34 -8.78 4.04
C ASN A 267 -17.06 -9.35 5.44
N ASP A 268 -17.83 -8.91 6.42
CA ASP A 268 -17.67 -9.33 7.83
C ASP A 268 -17.85 -10.85 8.02
N ASP A 269 -18.57 -11.51 7.12
CA ASP A 269 -18.76 -12.96 7.09
C ASP A 269 -17.56 -13.73 6.50
N GLY A 270 -16.49 -13.02 6.13
CA GLY A 270 -15.29 -13.59 5.54
C GLY A 270 -15.37 -13.81 4.03
N THR A 271 -16.49 -13.46 3.37
CA THR A 271 -16.61 -13.53 1.92
C THR A 271 -15.93 -12.36 1.22
N ILE A 272 -15.53 -12.59 -0.02
CA ILE A 272 -14.93 -11.58 -0.90
C ILE A 272 -15.86 -11.40 -2.10
N THR A 273 -16.25 -10.15 -2.39
CA THR A 273 -17.15 -9.82 -3.51
C THR A 273 -16.56 -8.75 -4.40
N THR A 274 -16.97 -8.70 -5.67
CA THR A 274 -16.51 -7.67 -6.61
C THR A 274 -17.44 -6.45 -6.61
N ASN A 275 -16.89 -5.27 -6.88
CA ASN A 275 -17.66 -4.02 -6.99
C ASN A 275 -17.81 -3.53 -8.44
N TYR A 276 -17.41 -4.32 -9.42
CA TYR A 276 -17.39 -3.98 -10.86
C TYR A 276 -18.76 -3.58 -11.42
N ASP A 277 -19.86 -4.10 -10.85
CA ASP A 277 -21.21 -3.74 -11.28
C ASP A 277 -21.67 -2.38 -10.77
N SER A 278 -20.98 -1.80 -9.78
CA SER A 278 -21.39 -0.53 -9.19
C SER A 278 -21.25 0.64 -10.16
N GLU A 279 -22.17 1.59 -10.04
CA GLU A 279 -22.11 2.86 -10.79
C GLU A 279 -20.79 3.61 -10.52
N ASN A 280 -20.31 3.60 -9.27
CA ASN A 280 -19.08 4.28 -8.89
C ASN A 280 -17.87 3.80 -9.71
N VAL A 281 -17.75 2.47 -9.87
CA VAL A 281 -16.65 1.85 -10.61
C VAL A 281 -16.79 2.11 -12.12
N LYS A 282 -18.00 2.00 -12.67
CA LYS A 282 -18.26 2.28 -14.09
C LYS A 282 -18.03 3.74 -14.46
N GLU A 283 -18.44 4.68 -13.59
CA GLU A 283 -18.17 6.11 -13.76
C GLU A 283 -16.67 6.42 -13.75
N ALA A 284 -15.90 5.79 -12.84
CA ALA A 284 -14.45 5.94 -12.79
C ALA A 284 -13.76 5.40 -14.05
N MET A 285 -14.21 4.24 -14.56
CA MET A 285 -13.73 3.68 -15.82
C MET A 285 -14.04 4.61 -17.00
N GLN A 286 -15.26 5.18 -17.06
CA GLN A 286 -15.62 6.15 -18.10
C GLN A 286 -14.79 7.43 -17.99
N PHE A 287 -14.57 7.93 -16.76
CA PHE A 287 -13.77 9.12 -16.52
C PHE A 287 -12.32 8.94 -17.01
N ALA A 288 -11.70 7.78 -16.70
CA ALA A 288 -10.38 7.44 -17.20
C ALA A 288 -10.33 7.26 -18.72
N GLN A 289 -11.37 6.68 -19.32
CA GLN A 289 -11.48 6.54 -20.78
C GLN A 289 -11.59 7.91 -21.46
N ASP A 290 -12.43 8.80 -20.95
CA ASP A 290 -12.56 10.16 -21.45
C ASP A 290 -11.22 10.91 -21.35
N ALA A 291 -10.51 10.78 -20.23
CA ALA A 291 -9.20 11.39 -20.01
C ALA A 291 -8.16 11.01 -21.09
N LEU A 292 -8.16 9.74 -21.50
CA LEU A 292 -7.20 9.19 -22.47
C LEU A 292 -7.61 9.46 -23.92
N LEU A 293 -8.91 9.40 -24.23
CA LEU A 293 -9.38 9.30 -25.62
C LEU A 293 -10.12 10.55 -26.10
N LYS A 294 -10.90 11.18 -25.22
CA LYS A 294 -11.73 12.34 -25.56
C LYS A 294 -11.03 13.64 -25.21
N ASP A 295 -10.69 13.81 -23.94
CA ASP A 295 -10.05 15.02 -23.42
C ASP A 295 -8.52 14.99 -23.60
N LYS A 296 -7.92 13.80 -23.71
CA LYS A 296 -6.50 13.56 -24.06
C LYS A 296 -5.50 14.32 -23.18
N TYR A 297 -5.85 14.59 -21.93
CA TYR A 297 -4.92 15.19 -20.97
C TYR A 297 -3.98 14.18 -20.29
N ILE A 298 -4.12 12.89 -20.64
CA ILE A 298 -3.21 11.81 -20.28
C ILE A 298 -2.69 11.18 -21.58
N ASP A 299 -1.38 10.99 -21.65
CA ASP A 299 -0.76 10.30 -22.79
C ASP A 299 -1.05 8.79 -22.72
N LYS A 300 -1.96 8.31 -23.57
CA LYS A 300 -2.34 6.89 -23.62
C LYS A 300 -1.22 5.94 -24.03
N ALA A 301 -0.16 6.45 -24.66
CA ALA A 301 1.00 5.66 -25.10
C ALA A 301 2.01 5.41 -23.96
N LYS A 302 1.83 6.08 -22.81
CA LYS A 302 2.73 6.00 -21.66
C LYS A 302 2.07 5.28 -20.49
N GLU A 303 2.91 4.65 -19.69
CA GLU A 303 2.56 3.96 -18.46
C GLU A 303 3.73 4.01 -17.48
N GLY A 304 3.43 3.79 -16.20
CA GLY A 304 4.43 3.55 -15.17
C GLY A 304 5.46 4.67 -15.08
N ASP A 305 6.73 4.27 -14.97
CA ASP A 305 7.86 5.14 -14.69
C ASP A 305 8.06 6.28 -15.71
N SER A 306 7.45 6.16 -16.90
CA SER A 306 7.43 7.24 -17.89
C SER A 306 6.90 8.54 -17.28
N PHE A 307 5.81 8.45 -16.51
CA PHE A 307 5.18 9.63 -15.90
C PHE A 307 6.02 10.24 -14.77
N ILE A 308 6.82 9.44 -14.05
CA ILE A 308 7.76 9.99 -13.06
C ILE A 308 8.78 10.88 -13.76
N GLY A 309 9.38 10.37 -14.85
CA GLY A 309 10.38 11.12 -15.62
C GLY A 309 9.82 12.41 -16.20
N GLU A 310 8.60 12.37 -16.72
CA GLU A 310 7.91 13.52 -17.30
C GLU A 310 7.45 14.55 -16.27
N PHE A 311 7.05 14.11 -15.09
CA PHE A 311 6.82 15.05 -14.01
C PHE A 311 8.13 15.74 -13.67
N LYS A 312 9.19 14.99 -13.36
CA LYS A 312 10.50 15.54 -12.94
C LYS A 312 11.12 16.51 -13.95
N ASN A 313 10.90 16.29 -15.25
CA ASN A 313 11.41 17.17 -16.30
C ASN A 313 10.45 18.32 -16.68
N GLY A 314 9.33 18.48 -15.97
CA GLY A 314 8.38 19.57 -16.13
C GLY A 314 7.35 19.40 -17.25
N LYS A 315 7.28 18.24 -17.91
CA LYS A 315 6.32 17.94 -18.99
C LYS A 315 4.95 17.47 -18.50
N LEU A 316 4.81 17.19 -17.21
CA LEU A 316 3.55 16.75 -16.61
C LEU A 316 3.09 17.74 -15.53
N ALA A 317 1.84 18.20 -15.62
CA ALA A 317 1.32 19.19 -14.67
C ALA A 317 0.96 18.60 -13.32
N MET A 318 0.38 17.40 -13.32
CA MET A 318 -0.08 16.70 -12.12
C MET A 318 0.25 15.22 -12.20
N THR A 319 0.52 14.60 -11.05
CA THR A 319 0.70 13.15 -10.89
C THR A 319 0.18 12.70 -9.53
N ALA A 320 0.07 11.40 -9.29
CA ALA A 320 -0.41 10.83 -8.03
C ALA A 320 0.70 10.05 -7.32
N GLU A 321 0.74 10.12 -5.98
CA GLU A 321 1.72 9.41 -5.16
C GLU A 321 1.24 9.21 -3.70
N TYR A 322 1.79 8.21 -3.03
CA TYR A 322 1.56 7.88 -1.63
C TYR A 322 2.20 8.91 -0.66
N GLY A 323 1.34 9.57 0.10
CA GLY A 323 1.71 10.38 1.25
C GLY A 323 2.71 11.49 0.92
N LEU A 324 3.66 11.70 1.83
CA LEU A 324 4.73 12.71 1.68
C LEU A 324 5.90 12.23 0.81
N SER A 325 5.91 10.95 0.42
CA SER A 325 7.02 10.35 -0.33
C SER A 325 7.23 11.01 -1.70
N GLY A 326 6.18 11.57 -2.29
CA GLY A 326 6.24 12.28 -3.57
C GLY A 326 7.17 13.48 -3.58
N PHE A 327 7.46 14.11 -2.44
CA PHE A 327 8.50 15.15 -2.40
C PHE A 327 9.90 14.63 -2.71
N THR A 328 10.15 13.36 -2.42
CA THR A 328 11.42 12.69 -2.68
C THR A 328 11.40 12.06 -4.07
N VAL A 329 10.34 11.32 -4.41
CA VAL A 329 10.17 10.66 -5.72
C VAL A 329 10.24 11.69 -6.85
N PHE A 330 9.51 12.81 -6.68
CA PHE A 330 9.40 13.89 -7.65
C PHE A 330 10.29 15.08 -7.35
N LYS A 331 11.43 14.89 -6.69
CA LYS A 331 12.37 15.98 -6.48
C LYS A 331 12.76 16.59 -7.82
N SER A 332 12.49 17.89 -7.96
CA SER A 332 12.63 18.67 -9.18
C SER A 332 13.18 20.07 -8.90
N ASP A 333 13.59 20.77 -9.94
CA ASP A 333 14.09 22.16 -9.86
C ASP A 333 12.97 23.21 -9.74
N TYR A 334 11.70 22.79 -9.91
CA TYR A 334 10.52 23.63 -9.72
C TYR A 334 9.83 23.31 -8.39
N GLU A 335 9.00 24.23 -7.91
CA GLU A 335 8.21 24.02 -6.71
C GLU A 335 7.04 23.06 -6.99
N LEU A 336 6.94 22.01 -6.18
CA LEU A 336 5.79 21.11 -6.12
C LEU A 336 5.04 21.26 -4.81
N ASP A 337 3.74 20.99 -4.87
CA ASP A 337 2.89 20.83 -3.70
C ASP A 337 1.88 19.71 -3.97
N PHE A 338 1.08 19.35 -2.99
CA PHE A 338 0.05 18.32 -3.14
C PHE A 338 -1.31 18.76 -2.61
N VAL A 339 -2.35 18.08 -3.08
CA VAL A 339 -3.72 18.14 -2.57
C VAL A 339 -4.30 16.73 -2.49
N PRO A 340 -5.40 16.50 -1.75
CA PRO A 340 -6.12 15.24 -1.84
C PRO A 340 -6.52 14.90 -3.28
N VAL A 341 -6.84 13.63 -3.54
CA VAL A 341 -7.45 13.23 -4.81
C VAL A 341 -8.74 14.04 -5.06
N PRO A 342 -9.04 14.42 -6.32
CA PRO A 342 -10.24 15.17 -6.62
C PRO A 342 -11.48 14.33 -6.30
N THR A 343 -12.47 14.93 -5.65
CA THR A 343 -13.68 14.22 -5.23
C THR A 343 -14.52 13.82 -6.46
N GLY A 344 -14.82 12.53 -6.57
CA GLY A 344 -15.73 12.00 -7.57
C GLY A 344 -17.20 12.30 -7.24
N PRO A 345 -18.12 12.18 -8.22
CA PRO A 345 -19.53 12.53 -8.04
C PRO A 345 -20.26 11.76 -6.92
N LYS A 346 -19.74 10.60 -6.52
CA LYS A 346 -20.25 9.75 -5.42
C LYS A 346 -19.23 9.57 -4.30
N GLY A 347 -18.11 10.29 -4.35
CA GLY A 347 -17.06 10.28 -3.33
C GLY A 347 -17.31 11.28 -2.21
N THR A 348 -16.36 11.36 -1.28
CA THR A 348 -16.30 12.39 -0.24
C THR A 348 -14.96 13.13 -0.30
N THR A 349 -14.84 14.26 0.39
CA THR A 349 -13.62 15.07 0.42
C THR A 349 -12.56 14.54 1.38
N ASP A 350 -12.93 13.62 2.26
CA ASP A 350 -12.10 13.09 3.33
C ASP A 350 -11.69 11.62 3.13
N ALA A 351 -12.32 10.87 2.23
CA ALA A 351 -11.98 9.49 1.93
C ALA A 351 -11.37 9.32 0.53
N GLY A 352 -10.40 8.42 0.40
CA GLY A 352 -9.70 8.21 -0.87
C GLY A 352 -8.82 6.97 -0.89
N PRO A 353 -8.17 6.68 -2.03
CA PRO A 353 -7.30 5.52 -2.17
C PRO A 353 -6.02 5.71 -1.34
N GLY A 354 -5.40 4.59 -0.97
CA GLY A 354 -4.22 4.60 -0.13
C GLY A 354 -3.72 3.20 0.16
N GLY A 355 -2.46 3.12 0.58
CA GLY A 355 -1.80 1.90 1.01
C GLY A 355 -1.85 1.81 2.52
N LEU A 356 -2.08 0.60 3.02
CA LEU A 356 -1.97 0.29 4.44
C LEU A 356 -0.86 -0.74 4.62
N SER A 357 -0.07 -0.58 5.68
CA SER A 357 1.04 -1.47 5.95
C SER A 357 1.17 -1.76 7.44
N GLY A 358 1.78 -2.90 7.71
CA GLY A 358 1.89 -3.47 9.03
C GLY A 358 2.84 -4.66 9.05
N TRP A 359 2.79 -5.39 10.14
CA TRP A 359 3.70 -6.51 10.38
C TRP A 359 2.94 -7.72 10.93
N ALA A 360 3.26 -8.87 10.36
CA ALA A 360 2.69 -10.16 10.72
C ALA A 360 3.79 -11.09 11.25
N ILE A 361 3.39 -12.06 12.06
CA ILE A 361 4.23 -13.15 12.52
C ILE A 361 3.85 -14.41 11.71
N PRO A 362 4.76 -14.97 10.90
CA PRO A 362 4.49 -16.20 10.17
C PRO A 362 4.29 -17.41 11.08
N THR A 363 3.60 -18.44 10.60
CA THR A 363 3.40 -19.70 11.33
C THR A 363 4.69 -20.51 11.46
N ALA A 364 5.68 -20.28 10.58
CA ALA A 364 7.01 -20.87 10.65
C ALA A 364 7.97 -20.14 11.61
N SER A 365 7.48 -19.14 12.36
CA SER A 365 8.29 -18.46 13.37
C SER A 365 8.73 -19.45 14.45
N LYS A 366 10.04 -19.42 14.75
CA LYS A 366 10.62 -20.18 15.87
C LYS A 366 10.74 -19.32 17.12
N ASN A 367 10.60 -18.01 16.98
CA ASN A 367 10.69 -17.04 18.07
C ASN A 367 9.63 -15.92 17.96
N PRO A 368 8.33 -16.24 18.11
CA PRO A 368 7.26 -15.27 17.90
C PRO A 368 7.22 -14.17 18.98
N GLN A 369 7.69 -14.45 20.21
CA GLN A 369 7.82 -13.40 21.23
C GLN A 369 8.92 -12.40 20.84
N GLY A 370 10.09 -12.87 20.41
CA GLY A 370 11.15 -11.99 19.92
C GLY A 370 10.72 -11.19 18.69
N ALA A 371 9.94 -11.80 17.80
CA ALA A 371 9.33 -11.11 16.66
C ALA A 371 8.42 -9.95 17.10
N ALA A 372 7.54 -10.19 18.06
CA ALA A 372 6.63 -9.17 18.60
C ALA A 372 7.39 -8.01 19.26
N GLU A 373 8.42 -8.30 20.06
CA GLU A 373 9.26 -7.27 20.68
C GLU A 373 10.01 -6.44 19.63
N PHE A 374 10.55 -7.08 18.58
CA PHE A 374 11.19 -6.36 17.48
C PHE A 374 10.21 -5.47 16.74
N ILE A 375 9.01 -5.98 16.41
CA ILE A 375 7.95 -5.20 15.74
C ILE A 375 7.59 -3.98 16.59
N LYS A 376 7.44 -4.14 17.91
CA LYS A 376 7.18 -3.03 18.84
C LYS A 376 8.30 -2.01 18.83
N MET A 377 9.54 -2.44 19.07
CA MET A 377 10.70 -1.56 19.12
C MET A 377 10.90 -0.78 17.80
N MET A 378 10.75 -1.46 16.68
CA MET A 378 10.85 -0.86 15.35
C MET A 378 9.75 0.18 15.12
N SER A 379 8.50 -0.13 15.49
CA SER A 379 7.37 0.78 15.29
C SER A 379 7.48 2.01 16.18
N GLU A 380 8.00 1.88 17.41
CA GLU A 380 8.30 3.02 18.27
C GLU A 380 9.39 3.92 17.67
N ASN A 381 10.43 3.32 17.08
CA ASN A 381 11.50 4.05 16.41
C ASN A 381 10.98 4.79 15.16
N GLU A 382 10.18 4.11 14.33
CA GLU A 382 9.55 4.68 13.15
C GLU A 382 8.65 5.87 13.52
N SER A 383 7.78 5.70 14.53
CA SER A 383 6.84 6.75 14.97
C SER A 383 7.55 8.02 15.46
N LYS A 384 8.65 7.87 16.22
CA LYS A 384 9.49 8.98 16.69
C LYS A 384 10.12 9.73 15.53
N VAL A 385 10.68 9.02 14.55
CA VAL A 385 11.33 9.63 13.39
C VAL A 385 10.31 10.29 12.47
N ALA A 386 9.21 9.61 12.18
CA ALA A 386 8.18 10.09 11.26
C ALA A 386 7.58 11.42 11.74
N THR A 387 7.20 11.53 13.01
CA THR A 387 6.50 12.74 13.50
C THR A 387 7.41 13.97 13.47
N ASP A 388 8.58 13.88 14.09
CA ASP A 388 9.48 15.04 14.23
C ASP A 388 10.11 15.43 12.89
N ALA A 389 10.52 14.44 12.09
CA ALA A 389 11.13 14.72 10.79
C ALA A 389 10.11 15.30 9.81
N ASN A 390 8.88 14.76 9.76
CA ASN A 390 7.89 15.24 8.80
C ASN A 390 7.41 16.66 9.13
N VAL A 391 7.16 16.98 10.41
CA VAL A 391 6.77 18.35 10.79
C VAL A 391 7.90 19.34 10.48
N LYS A 392 9.16 18.96 10.77
CA LYS A 392 10.32 19.79 10.45
C LYS A 392 10.50 20.00 8.95
N ASN A 393 10.28 18.97 8.13
CA ASN A 393 10.57 19.01 6.70
C ASN A 393 9.42 19.60 5.88
N TYR A 394 8.17 19.39 6.29
CA TYR A 394 6.99 19.71 5.47
C TYR A 394 6.02 20.69 6.14
N GLY A 395 6.19 20.96 7.44
CA GLY A 395 5.31 21.84 8.22
C GLY A 395 4.06 21.14 8.74
N GLN A 396 3.50 21.67 9.82
CA GLN A 396 2.39 21.06 10.56
C GLN A 396 1.13 20.86 9.70
N GLU A 397 0.75 21.85 8.88
CA GLU A 397 -0.48 21.79 8.07
C GLU A 397 -0.50 20.60 7.11
N LYS A 398 0.61 20.34 6.42
CA LYS A 398 0.74 19.20 5.48
C LYS A 398 0.69 17.87 6.22
N VAL A 399 1.36 17.78 7.37
CA VAL A 399 1.37 16.58 8.21
C VAL A 399 -0.03 16.29 8.76
N ASP A 400 -0.74 17.30 9.25
CA ASP A 400 -2.11 17.15 9.74
C ASP A 400 -3.07 16.72 8.63
N LEU A 401 -2.92 17.27 7.43
CA LEU A 401 -3.72 16.86 6.26
C LEU A 401 -3.47 15.39 5.91
N ILE A 402 -2.21 14.95 5.83
CA ILE A 402 -1.86 13.56 5.55
C ILE A 402 -2.40 12.62 6.63
N ASN A 403 -2.25 12.98 7.91
CA ASN A 403 -2.78 12.20 9.02
C ASN A 403 -4.30 12.08 8.97
N LYS A 404 -5.01 13.16 8.62
CA LYS A 404 -6.47 13.14 8.42
C LYS A 404 -6.86 12.18 7.29
N LEU A 405 -6.18 12.25 6.14
CA LEU A 405 -6.46 11.38 5.00
C LEU A 405 -6.12 9.92 5.31
N ALA A 406 -5.02 9.67 6.02
CA ALA A 406 -4.58 8.34 6.44
C ALA A 406 -5.64 7.61 7.29
N GLY A 407 -6.39 8.35 8.12
CA GLY A 407 -7.50 7.79 8.91
C GLY A 407 -8.75 7.42 8.10
N ASN A 408 -8.82 7.82 6.82
CA ASN A 408 -10.01 7.68 5.97
C ASN A 408 -9.69 6.99 4.63
N ILE A 409 -8.61 6.21 4.58
CA ILE A 409 -8.26 5.45 3.38
C ILE A 409 -9.33 4.40 3.09
N LEU A 410 -9.85 4.41 1.87
CA LEU A 410 -10.64 3.34 1.29
C LEU A 410 -9.69 2.22 0.87
N PHE A 411 -9.42 1.36 1.83
CA PHE A 411 -8.53 0.23 1.65
C PHE A 411 -9.28 -1.01 1.26
N THR A 412 -8.69 -1.80 0.37
CA THR A 412 -9.12 -3.15 0.11
C THR A 412 -7.91 -3.97 -0.27
N PRO A 413 -7.56 -5.03 0.49
CA PRO A 413 -6.48 -5.93 0.14
C PRO A 413 -6.63 -6.46 -1.29
N ILE A 414 -5.62 -6.25 -2.11
CA ILE A 414 -5.58 -6.61 -3.54
C ILE A 414 -4.89 -7.94 -3.79
N GLY A 415 -4.48 -8.66 -2.74
CA GLY A 415 -3.71 -9.89 -2.83
C GLY A 415 -4.44 -11.10 -3.45
N VAL A 416 -5.69 -10.95 -3.86
CA VAL A 416 -6.50 -11.96 -4.53
C VAL A 416 -5.88 -12.34 -5.87
N GLU A 417 -5.88 -13.63 -6.19
CA GLU A 417 -5.44 -14.14 -7.50
C GLU A 417 -6.16 -13.42 -8.66
N LYS A 418 -5.50 -13.27 -9.80
CA LYS A 418 -6.00 -12.56 -11.00
C LYS A 418 -6.44 -11.10 -10.82
N TYR A 419 -6.18 -10.47 -9.66
CA TYR A 419 -6.52 -9.05 -9.46
C TYR A 419 -5.86 -8.13 -10.50
N PHE A 420 -4.55 -8.27 -10.70
CA PHE A 420 -3.81 -7.47 -11.68
C PHE A 420 -4.17 -7.84 -13.11
N ASP A 421 -4.47 -9.11 -13.40
CA ASP A 421 -4.93 -9.54 -14.73
C ASP A 421 -6.27 -8.87 -15.09
N ALA A 422 -7.22 -8.85 -14.14
CA ALA A 422 -8.50 -8.17 -14.30
C ALA A 422 -8.30 -6.67 -14.56
N ASN A 423 -7.43 -6.01 -13.78
CA ASN A 423 -7.09 -4.61 -13.98
C ASN A 423 -6.46 -4.36 -15.37
N GLY A 424 -5.58 -5.25 -15.84
CA GLY A 424 -4.96 -5.15 -17.16
C GLY A 424 -5.99 -5.22 -18.29
N VAL A 425 -6.93 -6.17 -18.24
CA VAL A 425 -8.01 -6.30 -19.23
C VAL A 425 -8.90 -5.07 -19.25
N VAL A 426 -9.21 -4.51 -18.08
CA VAL A 426 -10.03 -3.30 -17.97
C VAL A 426 -9.29 -2.09 -18.53
N LEU A 427 -8.02 -1.92 -18.17
CA LEU A 427 -7.18 -0.83 -18.66
C LEU A 427 -7.07 -0.88 -20.19
N GLN A 428 -6.95 -2.08 -20.77
CA GLN A 428 -6.96 -2.25 -22.22
C GLN A 428 -8.30 -1.81 -22.83
N GLY A 429 -9.43 -2.23 -22.25
CA GLY A 429 -10.76 -1.80 -22.69
C GLY A 429 -10.97 -0.28 -22.60
N ILE A 430 -10.45 0.35 -21.55
CA ILE A 430 -10.40 1.80 -21.40
C ILE A 430 -9.61 2.43 -22.55
N LYS A 431 -8.39 1.95 -22.84
CA LYS A 431 -7.50 2.50 -23.88
C LYS A 431 -8.02 2.32 -25.31
N ASP A 432 -8.77 1.26 -25.56
CA ASP A 432 -9.31 0.96 -26.90
C ASP A 432 -10.66 1.61 -27.17
N GLY A 433 -11.25 2.29 -26.17
CA GLY A 433 -12.55 2.95 -26.32
C GLY A 433 -13.73 1.97 -26.38
N SER A 434 -13.53 0.75 -25.89
CA SER A 434 -14.63 -0.22 -25.77
C SER A 434 -15.68 0.29 -24.80
N PRO A 435 -16.98 -0.02 -24.97
CA PRO A 435 -18.01 0.36 -24.01
C PRO A 435 -17.69 -0.17 -22.62
N VAL A 436 -17.82 0.67 -21.58
CA VAL A 436 -17.49 0.33 -20.19
C VAL A 436 -18.18 -0.96 -19.73
N GLY A 437 -19.46 -1.13 -20.07
CA GLY A 437 -20.21 -2.33 -19.71
C GLY A 437 -19.60 -3.63 -20.24
N THR A 438 -18.91 -3.60 -21.38
CA THR A 438 -18.30 -4.78 -21.99
C THR A 438 -17.06 -5.22 -21.23
N PHE A 439 -16.08 -4.33 -21.05
CA PHE A 439 -14.83 -4.71 -20.38
C PHE A 439 -14.97 -4.82 -18.86
N ALA A 440 -15.93 -4.11 -18.24
CA ALA A 440 -16.22 -4.25 -16.81
C ALA A 440 -16.70 -5.67 -16.48
N VAL A 441 -17.50 -6.29 -17.35
CA VAL A 441 -17.93 -7.69 -17.19
C VAL A 441 -16.74 -8.65 -17.28
N ASN A 442 -15.78 -8.39 -18.18
CA ASN A 442 -14.58 -9.20 -18.29
C ASN A 442 -13.72 -9.11 -17.00
N GLY A 443 -13.46 -7.89 -16.53
CA GLY A 443 -12.74 -7.66 -15.27
C GLY A 443 -13.43 -8.32 -14.07
N LYS A 444 -14.77 -8.19 -13.99
CA LYS A 444 -15.59 -8.88 -12.99
C LYS A 444 -15.39 -10.38 -13.01
N ASN A 445 -15.59 -11.03 -14.16
CA ASN A 445 -15.53 -12.48 -14.28
C ASN A 445 -14.14 -13.02 -13.91
N MET A 446 -13.07 -12.33 -14.33
CA MET A 446 -11.70 -12.70 -13.97
C MET A 446 -11.45 -12.57 -12.47
N LEU A 447 -11.93 -11.49 -11.85
CA LEU A 447 -11.77 -11.30 -10.41
C LEU A 447 -12.59 -12.31 -9.60
N GLU A 448 -13.81 -12.66 -10.03
CA GLU A 448 -14.60 -13.72 -9.39
C GLU A 448 -13.92 -15.09 -9.48
N GLU A 449 -13.26 -15.40 -10.61
CA GLU A 449 -12.44 -16.60 -10.73
C GLU A 449 -11.23 -16.55 -9.78
N GLY A 450 -10.55 -15.40 -9.73
CA GLY A 450 -9.46 -15.14 -8.80
C GLY A 450 -9.83 -15.33 -7.33
N ILE A 451 -11.00 -14.81 -6.93
CA ILE A 451 -11.57 -15.01 -5.60
C ILE A 451 -11.77 -16.50 -5.31
N LYS A 452 -12.37 -17.25 -6.25
CA LYS A 452 -12.58 -18.71 -6.09
C LYS A 452 -11.26 -19.45 -5.91
N ILE A 453 -10.24 -19.14 -6.71
CA ILE A 453 -8.91 -19.74 -6.59
C ILE A 453 -8.32 -19.43 -5.22
N THR A 454 -8.38 -18.16 -4.79
CA THR A 454 -7.84 -17.69 -3.52
C THR A 454 -8.47 -18.38 -2.31
N LEU A 455 -9.79 -18.66 -2.37
CA LEU A 455 -10.54 -19.28 -1.28
C LEU A 455 -10.45 -20.81 -1.25
N THR A 456 -9.97 -21.46 -2.33
CA THR A 456 -9.91 -22.93 -2.45
C THR A 456 -8.50 -23.51 -2.32
N GLN A 457 -7.47 -22.67 -2.45
CA GLN A 457 -6.07 -23.00 -2.18
C GLN A 457 -5.72 -22.72 -0.73
#